data_AF-F7ZAA3-F1
#
_entry.id   AF-F7ZAA3-F1
#
_cell.length_a   1.000
_cell.length_b   1.000
_cell.length_c   1.000
_cell.angle_alpha   90.00
_cell.angle_beta   90.00
_cell.angle_gamma   90.00
#
_symmetry.space_group_name_H-M   'P 1'
#
loop_
_entity.id
_entity.type
_entity.pdbx_description
1 polymer ?
#
loop_
_entity_poly.entity_id
_entity_poly.type
_entity_poly.pdbx_seq_one_letter_code
_entity_poly.pdbx_strand_id
1 'polypeptide(L)' 'METYSLLREFADSWMLLLLFCIFVGIWFWVARPGSNKLHEEAKTMIFRNDDRPAPQEEAKK' A
#
# COMPACT_ATOMS: atom_id res chain seq x y z
N MET A 1 36.83 29.09 7.24
CA MET A 1 35.44 29.42 6.89
C MET A 1 34.80 28.38 5.98
N GLU A 2 35.57 27.73 5.08
CA GLU A 2 35.11 26.62 4.22
C GLU A 2 34.36 25.49 4.95
N THR A 3 34.93 24.94 6.03
CA THR A 3 34.33 23.80 6.77
C THR A 3 33.05 24.17 7.52
N TYR A 4 32.96 25.40 8.04
CA TYR A 4 31.75 25.87 8.73
C TYR A 4 30.61 26.12 7.75
N SER A 5 30.90 26.65 6.55
CA SER A 5 29.90 26.84 5.49
C SER A 5 29.30 25.52 5.04
N LEU A 6 30.14 24.50 4.81
CA LEU A 6 29.69 23.16 4.43
C LEU A 6 28.79 22.52 5.49
N LEU A 7 29.18 22.58 6.77
CA LEU A 7 28.38 22.03 7.87
C LEU A 7 27.05 22.78 8.04
N ARG A 8 27.03 24.08 7.79
CA ARG A 8 25.85 24.93 7.90
C ARG A 8 24.83 24.65 6.81
N GLU A 9 25.25 24.58 5.55
CA GLU A 9 24.35 24.23 4.44
C GLU A 9 23.78 22.82 4.58
N PHE A 10 24.60 21.87 5.05
CA PHE A 10 24.11 20.52 5.35
C PHE A 10 23.04 20.56 6.44
N ALA A 11 23.29 21.25 7.56
CA ALA A 11 22.34 21.37 8.67
C ALA A 11 21.03 22.06 8.27
N ASP A 12 21.09 23.07 7.40
CA ASP A 12 19.91 23.82 6.95
C ASP A 12 18.96 22.96 6.10
N SER A 13 19.51 21.99 5.36
CA SER A 13 18.73 21.09 4.49
C SER A 13 17.97 19.97 5.20
N TRP A 14 18.20 19.73 6.49
CA TRP A 14 17.65 18.58 7.23
C TRP A 14 16.12 18.56 7.29
N MET A 15 15.48 19.72 7.49
CA MET A 15 14.01 19.79 7.53
C MET A 15 13.39 19.49 6.16
N LEU A 16 14.01 19.98 5.09
CA LEU A 16 13.61 19.69 3.70
C LEU A 16 13.75 18.19 3.39
N LEU A 17 14.86 17.57 3.80
CA LEU A 17 15.07 16.12 3.65
C LEU A 17 14.03 15.31 4.43
N LEU A 18 13.70 15.71 5.66
CA LEU A 18 12.68 15.03 6.46
C LEU A 18 11.31 15.06 5.75
N LEU A 19 10.88 16.22 5.25
CA LEU A 19 9.62 16.36 4.52
C LEU A 19 9.61 15.51 3.24
N PHE A 20 10.73 15.49 2.52
CA PHE A 20 10.89 14.65 1.33
C PHE A 20 10.80 13.15 1.66
N CYS A 21 11.46 12.69 2.73
CA CYS A 21 11.39 11.30 3.20
C CYS A 21 9.97 10.93 3.63
N ILE A 22 9.25 11.80 4.34
CA ILE A 22 7.84 11.57 4.70
C ILE A 22 6.98 11.45 3.44
N PHE A 23 7.15 12.35 2.48
CA PHE A 23 6.41 12.32 1.22
C PHE A 23 6.60 10.99 0.49
N VAL A 24 7.86 10.56 0.32
CA VAL A 24 8.21 9.28 -0.30
C VAL A 24 7.64 8.10 0.51
N GLY A 25 7.72 8.17 1.84
CA GLY A 25 7.14 7.16 2.74
C GLY A 25 5.63 7.00 2.57
N ILE A 26 4.88 8.10 2.45
CA ILE A 26 3.44 8.09 2.17
C ILE A 26 3.18 7.52 0.77
N TRP A 27 3.97 7.92 -0.22
CA TRP A 27 3.84 7.41 -1.59
C TRP A 27 4.00 5.89 -1.64
N PHE A 28 5.02 5.34 -0.98
CA PHE A 28 5.20 3.89 -0.84
C PHE A 28 4.08 3.22 -0.05
N TRP A 29 3.56 3.87 0.99
CA TRP A 29 2.46 3.33 1.78
C TRP A 29 1.17 3.22 0.97
N VAL A 30 0.85 4.22 0.16
CA VAL A 30 -0.30 4.19 -0.76
C VAL A 30 -0.09 3.17 -1.88
N ALA A 31 1.14 3.07 -2.39
CA ALA A 31 1.49 2.06 -3.40
C ALA A 31 1.47 0.63 -2.84
N ARG A 32 1.39 0.42 -1.51
CA ARG A 32 1.32 -0.93 -0.91
C ARG A 32 0.02 -1.61 -1.34
N PRO A 33 0.07 -2.69 -2.14
CA PRO A 33 -1.11 -3.39 -2.62
C PRO A 33 -1.65 -4.30 -1.51
N GLY A 34 -2.22 -3.71 -0.46
CA GLY A 34 -2.71 -4.43 0.72
C GLY A 34 -4.12 -5.02 0.57
N SER A 35 -4.96 -4.45 -0.30
CA SER A 35 -6.40 -4.77 -0.36
C SER A 35 -6.84 -5.56 -1.60
N ASN A 36 -5.94 -5.87 -2.53
CA ASN A 36 -6.35 -6.51 -3.79
C ASN A 36 -6.94 -7.92 -3.60
N LYS A 37 -6.57 -8.65 -2.55
CA LYS A 37 -7.10 -10.02 -2.34
C LYS A 37 -8.58 -10.03 -1.94
N LEU A 38 -9.00 -9.11 -1.07
CA LEU A 38 -10.39 -9.07 -0.59
C LEU A 38 -11.34 -8.53 -1.67
N HIS A 39 -10.88 -7.59 -2.49
CA HIS A 39 -11.68 -7.08 -3.61
C HIS A 39 -11.83 -8.09 -4.75
N GLU A 40 -10.82 -8.92 -5.03
CA GLU A 40 -10.93 -9.98 -6.03
C GLU A 40 -11.84 -11.13 -5.56
N GLU A 41 -11.82 -11.50 -4.27
CA GLU A 41 -12.78 -12.45 -3.71
C GLU A 41 -14.22 -11.93 -3.75
N ALA A 42 -14.45 -10.66 -3.43
CA ALA A 42 -15.79 -10.07 -3.47
C ALA A 42 -16.38 -10.02 -4.89
N LYS A 43 -15.54 -9.74 -5.91
CA LYS A 43 -15.97 -9.75 -7.32
C LYS A 43 -16.40 -11.14 -7.79
N THR A 44 -15.71 -12.18 -7.35
CA THR A 44 -15.99 -13.55 -7.78
C THR A 44 -17.07 -14.24 -6.94
N MET A 45 -17.50 -13.64 -5.82
CA MET A 45 -18.48 -14.23 -4.90
C MET A 45 -19.84 -14.50 -5.54
N ILE A 46 -20.35 -13.60 -6.39
CA ILE A 46 -21.65 -13.77 -7.07
C ILE A 46 -21.54 -14.72 -8.27
N PHE A 47 -20.41 -14.71 -9.00
CA PHE A 47 -20.18 -15.56 -10.17
C PHE A 47 -19.63 -16.96 -9.84
N ARG A 48 -19.27 -17.22 -8.58
CA ARG A 48 -18.70 -18.49 -8.10
C ARG A 48 -19.52 -19.73 -8.50
N ASN A 49 -20.85 -19.58 -8.58
CA ASN A 49 -21.78 -20.67 -8.89
C ASN A 49 -22.40 -20.55 -10.29
N ASP A 50 -21.94 -19.61 -11.13
CA ASP A 50 -22.54 -19.34 -12.44
C ASP A 50 -22.25 -20.48 -13.44
N ASP A 51 -21.02 -21.03 -13.42
CA ASP A 51 -20.62 -22.15 -14.27
C ASP A 51 -21.06 -23.53 -13.75
N ARG A 52 -21.24 -23.67 -12.42
CA ARG A 52 -21.60 -24.94 -11.78
C ARG A 52 -22.47 -24.69 -10.55
N PRO A 53 -23.73 -25.18 -10.51
CA PRO A 53 -24.54 -25.10 -9.30
C PRO A 53 -23.84 -25.87 -8.17
N ALA A 54 -23.92 -25.35 -6.94
CA ALA A 54 -23.36 -26.01 -5.76
C ALA A 54 -23.89 -27.46 -5.66
N PRO A 55 -23.03 -28.46 -5.41
CA PRO A 55 -23.47 -29.82 -5.13
C PRO A 55 -24.43 -29.79 -3.94
N GLN A 56 -25.57 -30.48 -4.06
CA GLN A 56 -26.66 -30.46 -3.07
C GLN A 56 -26.30 -31.07 -1.70
N GLU A 57 -25.05 -31.45 -1.45
CA GLU A 57 -24.61 -32.12 -0.22
C GLU A 57 -24.56 -31.20 1.02
N GLU A 58 -24.47 -29.87 0.85
CA GLU A 58 -24.39 -28.95 2.01
C GLU A 58 -25.75 -28.54 2.61
N ALA A 59 -26.87 -28.86 1.95
CA ALA A 59 -28.22 -28.60 2.51
C ALA A 59 -28.64 -29.61 3.58
N LYS A 60 -27.75 -30.55 3.95
CA LYS A 60 -28.01 -31.61 4.92
C LYS A 60 -26.88 -31.74 5.94
N LYS A 61 -26.58 -30.67 6.66
CA LYS A 61 -25.86 -30.75 7.93
C LYS A 61 -26.37 -29.75 8.94
#